data_AF-A0A7C1NGR7-F1
#
_entry.id   AF-A0A7C1NGR7-F1
#
_cell.length_a   1.000
_cell.length_b   1.000
_cell.length_c   1.000
_cell.angle_alpha   90.00
_cell.angle_beta   90.00
_cell.angle_gamma   90.00
#
_symmetry.space_group_name_H-M   'P 1'
#
loop_
_entity.id
_entity.type
_entity.pdbx_description
1 polymer ?
#
loop_
_entity_poly.entity_id
_entity_poly.type
_entity_poly.pdbx_seq_one_letter_code
_entity_poly.pdbx_strand_id
1 'polypeptide(L)'
;MALSIRNKKAEALARKLSAECGRTITHVIIEALEEKLERINGRKMVDTIFENIMEISSRCRNLPDIDMRTADEILEYNEHGMISSGY
;
A
#
# COMPACT_ATOMS: atom_id res chain seq x y z
N MET A 1 -19.54 -3.57 24.72
CA MET A 1 -18.78 -3.70 25.99
C MET A 1 -17.99 -2.42 26.22
N ALA A 2 -17.92 -1.93 27.45
CA ALA A 2 -17.17 -0.72 27.78
C ALA A 2 -15.68 -1.06 28.00
N LEU A 3 -14.79 -0.31 27.35
CA LEU A 3 -13.34 -0.42 27.53
C LEU A 3 -12.93 0.30 28.83
N SER A 4 -12.32 -0.41 29.77
CA SER A 4 -11.78 0.20 31.01
C SER A 4 -10.25 0.19 30.98
N ILE A 5 -9.64 1.37 30.90
CA ILE A 5 -8.18 1.55 30.91
C ILE A 5 -7.78 2.19 32.24
N ARG A 6 -7.16 1.43 33.15
CA ARG A 6 -6.62 1.96 34.42
C ARG A 6 -5.16 2.36 34.26
N ASN A 7 -4.93 3.50 33.61
CA ASN A 7 -3.58 4.05 33.43
C ASN A 7 -3.60 5.58 33.48
N LYS A 8 -2.87 6.19 34.42
CA LYS A 8 -2.82 7.64 34.63
C LYS A 8 -2.32 8.41 33.40
N LYS A 9 -1.37 7.84 32.64
CA LYS A 9 -0.83 8.45 31.43
C LYS A 9 -1.86 8.44 30.30
N ALA A 10 -2.57 7.33 30.12
CA ALA A 10 -3.63 7.23 29.12
C ALA A 10 -4.77 8.22 29.40
N GLU A 11 -5.19 8.36 30.66
CA GLU A 11 -6.18 9.36 31.05
C GLU A 11 -5.70 10.79 30.78
N ALA A 12 -4.47 11.14 31.17
CA ALA A 12 -3.92 12.47 30.95
C ALA A 12 -3.85 12.83 29.45
N LEU A 13 -3.42 11.88 28.60
CA LEU A 13 -3.37 12.06 27.15
C LEU A 13 -4.77 12.25 26.57
N ALA A 14 -5.74 11.41 26.96
CA ALA A 14 -7.10 11.49 26.47
C ALA A 14 -7.78 12.81 26.86
N ARG A 15 -7.56 13.29 28.10
CA ARG A 15 -8.05 14.60 28.56
C ARG A 15 -7.42 15.75 27.79
N LYS A 16 -6.11 15.71 27.56
CA LYS A 16 -5.40 16.73 26.80
C LYS A 16 -5.91 16.79 25.36
N LEU A 17 -6.02 15.65 24.69
CA LEU A 17 -6.51 15.57 23.31
C LEU A 17 -7.97 16.04 23.20
N SER A 18 -8.82 15.65 24.15
CA SER A 18 -10.21 16.12 24.24
C SER A 18 -10.28 17.65 24.39
N ALA A 19 -9.43 18.24 25.23
CA ALA A 19 -9.36 19.68 25.43
C ALA A 19 -8.86 20.43 24.19
N GLU A 20 -7.85 19.90 23.49
CA GLU A 20 -7.30 20.49 22.27
C GLU A 20 -8.28 20.40 21.09
N CYS A 21 -9.01 19.29 20.95
CA CYS A 21 -9.97 19.07 19.87
C CYS A 21 -11.37 19.65 20.16
N GLY A 22 -11.68 20.01 21.40
CA GLY A 22 -13.03 20.45 21.81
C GLY A 22 -14.10 19.37 21.71
N ARG A 23 -13.70 18.09 21.69
CA ARG A 23 -14.60 16.92 21.54
C ARG A 23 -14.60 16.09 22.82
N THR A 24 -15.56 15.17 22.96
CA THR A 24 -15.60 14.27 24.12
C THR A 24 -14.41 13.32 24.15
N ILE A 25 -14.01 12.89 25.36
CA ILE A 25 -12.92 11.91 25.54
C ILE A 25 -13.16 10.64 24.72
N THR A 26 -14.40 10.15 24.68
CA THR A 26 -14.75 8.96 23.90
C THR A 26 -14.50 9.18 22.40
N HIS A 27 -14.93 10.32 21.86
CA HIS A 27 -14.77 10.63 20.44
C HIS A 27 -13.30 10.68 20.05
N VAL A 28 -12.47 11.42 20.80
CA VAL A 28 -11.05 11.56 20.46
C VAL A 28 -10.28 10.25 20.62
N ILE A 29 -10.68 9.37 21.55
CA ILE A 29 -10.08 8.04 21.69
C ILE A 29 -10.42 7.17 20.48
N ILE A 30 -11.68 7.17 20.03
CA ILE A 30 -12.10 6.39 18.85
C ILE A 30 -11.31 6.86 17.63
N GLU A 31 -11.31 8.16 17.36
CA GLU A 31 -10.60 8.77 16.22
C GLU A 31 -9.10 8.45 16.25
N ALA A 32 -8.44 8.60 17.40
CA ALA A 32 -7.01 8.27 17.54
C ALA A 32 -6.70 6.78 17.33
N LEU A 33 -7.62 5.88 17.70
CA LEU A 33 -7.48 4.44 17.47
C LEU A 33 -7.70 4.11 15.98
N GLU A 34 -8.70 4.70 15.35
CA GLU A 34 -9.00 4.55 13.92
C GLU A 34 -7.81 5.01 13.08
N GLU A 35 -7.31 6.23 13.30
CA GLU A 35 -6.13 6.77 12.58
C GLU A 35 -4.90 5.86 12.74
N LYS A 36 -4.71 5.29 13.94
CA LYS A 36 -3.58 4.39 14.20
C LYS A 36 -3.74 3.08 13.44
N LEU A 37 -4.95 2.52 13.41
CA LEU A 37 -5.27 1.31 12.67
C LEU A 37 -5.13 1.52 11.17
N GLU A 38 -5.64 2.62 10.63
CA GLU A 38 -5.49 2.98 9.21
C GLU A 38 -4.02 3.10 8.82
N ARG A 39 -3.19 3.76 9.64
CA ARG A 39 -1.75 3.87 9.37
C ARG A 39 -1.03 2.53 9.37
N ILE A 40 -1.42 1.61 10.26
CA ILE A 40 -0.85 0.26 10.31
C ILE A 40 -1.31 -0.55 9.09
N ASN A 41 -2.60 -0.51 8.77
CA ASN A 41 -3.18 -1.24 7.65
C ASN A 41 -2.64 -0.74 6.31
N GLY A 42 -2.52 0.58 6.12
CA GLY A 42 -1.93 1.18 4.94
C GLY A 42 -0.49 0.76 4.73
N ARG A 43 0.33 0.72 5.79
CA ARG A 43 1.71 0.21 5.73
C ARG A 43 1.75 -1.27 5.34
N LYS A 44 0.96 -2.11 6.01
CA LYS A 44 0.86 -3.54 5.68
C LYS A 44 0.45 -3.76 4.23
N MET A 45 -0.52 -3.00 3.72
CA MET A 45 -0.99 -3.14 2.35
C MET A 45 0.11 -2.79 1.32
N VAL A 46 0.88 -1.73 1.56
CA VAL A 46 2.02 -1.36 0.70
C VAL A 46 3.09 -2.45 0.69
N ASP A 47 3.44 -2.97 1.86
CA ASP A 47 4.43 -4.05 1.99
C ASP A 47 3.96 -5.32 1.25
N THR A 48 2.69 -5.71 1.42
CA THR A 48 2.11 -6.88 0.73
C THR A 48 2.05 -6.71 -0.79
N ILE A 49 1.76 -5.51 -1.30
CA ILE A 49 1.75 -5.26 -2.75
C ILE A 49 3.16 -5.41 -3.33
N PHE A 50 4.18 -4.86 -2.66
CA PHE A 50 5.55 -4.98 -3.09
C PHE A 50 6.00 -6.45 -3.11
N GLU A 51 5.71 -7.21 -2.05
CA GLU A 51 5.99 -8.64 -1.96
C GLU A 51 5.34 -9.42 -3.12
N ASN A 52 4.06 -9.16 -3.40
CA ASN A 52 3.32 -9.82 -4.49
C ASN A 52 3.92 -9.50 -5.87
N ILE A 53 4.30 -8.25 -6.14
CA ILE A 53 4.94 -7.86 -7.41
C ILE A 53 6.29 -8.59 -7.56
N MET A 54 7.07 -8.66 -6.49
CA MET A 54 8.37 -9.35 -6.49
C MET A 54 8.22 -10.86 -6.68
N GLU A 55 7.20 -11.47 -6.10
CA GLU A 55 6.88 -12.89 -6.30
C GLU A 55 6.54 -13.15 -7.78
N ILE A 56 5.65 -12.36 -8.37
CA ILE A 56 5.27 -12.49 -9.79
C ILE A 56 6.49 -12.27 -10.69
N SER A 57 7.28 -11.23 -10.43
CA SER A 57 8.48 -10.90 -11.20
C SER A 57 9.50 -12.04 -11.17
N SER A 58 9.71 -12.64 -9.99
CA SER A 58 10.64 -13.76 -9.82
C SER A 58 10.16 -15.00 -10.56
N ARG A 59 8.85 -15.29 -10.51
CA ARG A 59 8.24 -16.39 -11.28
C ARG A 59 8.41 -16.19 -12.78
N CYS A 60 8.12 -14.99 -13.28
CA CYS A 60 8.27 -14.67 -14.71
C CYS A 60 9.72 -14.77 -15.17
N ARG A 61 10.68 -14.31 -14.35
CA ARG A 61 12.12 -14.38 -14.68
C ARG A 61 12.65 -15.82 -14.81
N ASN A 62 12.05 -16.76 -14.10
CA ASN A 62 12.47 -18.17 -14.13
C ASN A 62 11.90 -18.95 -15.32
N LEU A 63 11.02 -18.35 -16.13
CA LEU A 63 10.49 -19.02 -17.32
C LEU A 63 11.53 -19.01 -18.43
N PRO A 64 11.65 -20.11 -19.20
CA PRO A 64 12.52 -20.14 -20.36
C PRO A 64 12.00 -19.18 -21.43
N ASP A 65 12.93 -18.52 -22.11
CA ASP A 65 12.59 -17.69 -23.26
C ASP A 65 12.25 -18.60 -24.45
N ILE A 66 11.04 -18.42 -24.99
CA ILE A 66 10.48 -19.20 -26.09
C ILE A 66 10.51 -18.44 -27.43
N ASP A 67 10.78 -17.14 -27.40
CA ASP A 67 10.78 -16.28 -28.56
C ASP A 67 11.99 -15.33 -28.50
N MET A 68 13.03 -15.69 -29.24
CA MET A 68 14.30 -14.97 -29.26
C MET A 68 14.26 -13.68 -30.09
N ARG A 69 13.10 -13.33 -30.66
CA ARG A 69 12.93 -12.07 -31.38
C ARG A 69 13.14 -10.90 -30.43
N THR A 70 13.74 -9.85 -30.93
CA THR A 70 13.86 -8.59 -30.20
C THR A 70 12.50 -7.95 -30.00
N ALA A 71 12.39 -7.04 -29.02
CA ALA A 71 11.14 -6.32 -28.76
C ALA A 71 10.59 -5.62 -30.03
N ASP A 72 11.47 -5.06 -30.86
CA ASP A 72 11.09 -4.37 -32.09
C ASP A 72 10.57 -5.36 -33.15
N GLU A 73 11.20 -6.52 -33.29
CA GLU A 73 10.73 -7.58 -34.20
C GLU A 73 9.40 -8.21 -33.76
N ILE A 74 9.15 -8.29 -32.44
CA ILE A 74 7.86 -8.75 -31.88
C ILE A 74 6.76 -7.71 -32.15
N LEU A 75 7.09 -6.43 -32.03
CA LEU A 75 6.17 -5.31 -32.30
C LEU A 75 6.09 -4.94 -33.78
N GLU A 76 6.84 -5.63 -34.64
CA GLU A 76 6.95 -5.37 -36.08
C GLU A 76 7.43 -3.95 -36.43
N TYR A 77 8.16 -3.31 -35.52
CA TYR A 77 8.82 -2.03 -35.80
C TYR A 77 10.08 -2.26 -36.63
N ASN A 78 10.22 -1.47 -37.69
CA ASN A 78 11.50 -1.37 -38.40
C ASN A 78 12.49 -0.48 -37.61
N GLU A 79 13.73 -0.41 -38.10
CA GLU A 79 14.81 0.41 -37.53
C GLU A 79 14.49 1.92 -37.44
N HIS A 80 13.43 2.37 -38.10
CA HIS A 80 12.94 3.76 -38.08
C HIS A 80 11.72 3.95 -37.17
N GLY A 81 11.28 2.92 -36.43
CA GLY A 81 10.13 2.96 -35.54
C GLY A 81 8.77 2.96 -36.26
N MET A 82 8.73 2.51 -37.52
CA MET A 82 7.48 2.37 -38.27
C MET A 82 7.00 0.91 -38.29
N ILE A 83 5.68 0.71 -38.18
CA ILE A 83 5.05 -0.61 -38.26
C ILE A 83 5.25 -1.17 -39.67
N SER A 84 5.90 -2.31 -39.77
CA SER A 84 6.21 -2.97 -41.05
C SER A 84 4.99 -3.56 -41.76
N SER A 85 3.86 -3.75 -41.06
CA SER A 85 2.59 -4.26 -41.59
C SER A 85 1.65 -3.19 -42.16
N GLY A 86 2.14 -1.96 -42.38
CA GLY A 86 1.37 -0.91 -43.06
C GLY A 86 1.38 -1.05 -44.58
N TYR A 87 0.57 -1.96 -45.13
CA TYR A 87 0.10 -1.94 -46.52
C TYR A 87 -1.39 -1.58 -46.59
#